data_AF-A0A173Z2F5-F1
#
_entry.id   AF-A0A173Z2F5-F1
#
_cell.length_a   1.000
_cell.length_b   1.000
_cell.length_c   1.000
_cell.angle_alpha   90.00
_cell.angle_beta   90.00
_cell.angle_gamma   90.00
#
_symmetry.space_group_name_H-M   'P 1'
#
loop_
_entity.id
_entity.type
_entity.pdbx_description
1 polymer ?
#
loop_
_entity_poly.entity_id
_entity_poly.type
_entity_poly.pdbx_seq_one_letter_code
_entity_poly.pdbx_strand_id
1 'polypeptide(L)'
;MRKENVEVMANILYAVETGGQVYGGRCYDDFTPAYKNSSAEHAITIGAGAWYATEAKRLLKMIRDKYPDTFKKLDTAGISQDLDSADWSRYQLDKTSAKAKCIQKIISSVDGIKCQDALMYSQIEEYTESITKSFGEMPDGAMMECINIRHQGGMGALKRILAKTSQPYTADSIYAALCTDPADKSNNNQVGDYVTRQKKVYEMIQKYCKEEEAMGRTAQDVLDVMRSWLGFSEANGKFKQIIDIYNSVKPLPRGYVVKYTDEWCDTTVSAAGIKAECSDLINRECGCEEHVKLFQAMGIWIEDGTITPKAGDVILYNWDQSYQPNDGYSDHIGYVESVSNGQITCIEGNKGEAVARRVLSVGNGYIRGYARPKYSSGGSSQPVQPSAPSTSTGTTLSKEVAWYGVVNTGFLNVRTWAGTENTRLKSYPSIKQGTKVGVCAVIQDKDGDPWYYLKITGEQGEKYGFVAAAYITKQATSTPNSNTTVEDDGKISKTPQWVGKVTADVLNVRTWAGVNNPKIKSWPQLGYGNLVDVCDVVNAADGSRWYYIRIDGRIYGFVHSAYITKA
;
A
#
# COMPACT_ATOMS: atom_id res chain seq x y z
N MET A 1 -16.53 12.91 -2.96
CA MET A 1 -15.58 13.17 -4.06
C MET A 1 -14.26 13.64 -3.50
N ARG A 2 -13.16 12.97 -3.83
CA ARG A 2 -11.84 13.41 -3.34
C ARG A 2 -11.24 14.55 -4.15
N LYS A 3 -10.33 15.27 -3.50
CA LYS A 3 -9.81 16.58 -3.94
C LYS A 3 -9.22 16.57 -5.34
N GLU A 4 -8.54 15.49 -5.72
CA GLU A 4 -7.96 15.33 -7.07
C GLU A 4 -9.04 15.27 -8.15
N ASN A 5 -10.17 14.60 -7.87
CA ASN A 5 -11.28 14.51 -8.83
C ASN A 5 -12.10 15.79 -8.91
N VAL A 6 -12.05 16.67 -7.89
CA VAL A 6 -12.60 18.02 -8.00
C VAL A 6 -11.85 18.81 -9.08
N GLU A 7 -10.53 18.69 -9.14
CA GLU A 7 -9.72 19.33 -10.19
C GLU A 7 -10.00 18.73 -11.57
N VAL A 8 -10.07 17.40 -11.66
CA VAL A 8 -10.45 16.72 -12.91
C VAL A 8 -11.83 17.19 -13.37
N MET A 9 -12.81 17.25 -12.48
CA MET A 9 -14.17 17.68 -12.82
C MET A 9 -14.20 19.13 -13.31
N ALA A 10 -13.45 20.04 -12.68
CA ALA A 10 -13.31 21.42 -13.15
C ALA A 10 -12.73 21.49 -14.57
N ASN A 11 -11.69 20.70 -14.86
CA ASN A 11 -11.09 20.63 -16.19
C ASN A 11 -12.05 20.08 -17.25
N ILE A 12 -12.94 19.16 -16.87
CA ILE A 12 -13.98 18.61 -17.74
C ILE A 12 -15.06 19.65 -18.01
N LEU A 13 -15.61 20.30 -16.97
CA LEU A 13 -16.63 21.32 -17.14
C LEU A 13 -16.11 22.46 -18.03
N TYR A 14 -14.92 22.98 -17.76
CA TYR A 14 -14.33 23.99 -18.63
C TYR A 14 -14.16 23.53 -20.08
N ALA A 15 -13.72 22.29 -20.29
CA ALA A 15 -13.56 21.75 -21.63
C ALA A 15 -14.88 21.79 -22.42
N VAL A 16 -15.99 21.42 -21.78
CA VAL A 16 -17.28 21.28 -22.47
C VAL A 16 -18.11 22.55 -22.52
N GLU A 17 -17.84 23.53 -21.65
CA GLU A 17 -18.50 24.84 -21.68
C GLU A 17 -17.83 25.79 -22.68
N THR A 18 -16.51 26.04 -22.55
CA THR A 18 -15.80 27.04 -23.36
C THR A 18 -14.49 26.55 -24.00
N GLY A 19 -14.01 25.37 -23.59
CA GLY A 19 -12.73 24.80 -24.00
C GLY A 19 -12.73 24.01 -25.30
N GLY A 20 -13.81 24.04 -26.08
CA GLY A 20 -13.89 23.34 -27.37
C GLY A 20 -13.85 21.81 -27.25
N GLN A 21 -14.29 21.26 -26.12
CA GLN A 21 -14.26 19.83 -25.77
C GLN A 21 -12.84 19.23 -25.71
N VAL A 22 -11.84 20.06 -25.41
CA VAL A 22 -10.46 19.65 -25.14
C VAL A 22 -10.21 19.66 -23.64
N TYR A 23 -9.81 18.53 -23.05
CA TYR A 23 -9.59 18.41 -21.60
C TYR A 23 -8.67 19.52 -21.07
N GLY A 24 -9.15 20.27 -20.08
CA GLY A 24 -8.42 21.40 -19.48
C GLY A 24 -8.42 22.69 -20.32
N GLY A 25 -8.90 22.66 -21.56
CA GLY A 25 -9.14 23.85 -22.37
C GLY A 25 -10.21 24.73 -21.72
N ARG A 26 -10.03 26.06 -21.76
CA ARG A 26 -10.92 27.03 -21.10
C ARG A 26 -10.74 28.43 -21.70
N CYS A 27 -11.82 29.19 -21.79
CA CYS A 27 -11.81 30.57 -22.30
C CYS A 27 -12.21 31.54 -21.19
N TYR A 28 -11.22 32.10 -20.47
CA TYR A 28 -11.48 32.95 -19.30
C TYR A 28 -12.13 34.30 -19.64
N ASP A 29 -12.02 34.78 -20.86
CA ASP A 29 -12.64 36.02 -21.34
C ASP A 29 -13.95 35.78 -22.11
N ASP A 30 -14.53 34.57 -22.03
CA ASP A 30 -15.77 34.27 -22.74
C ASP A 30 -16.89 35.23 -22.35
N PHE A 31 -17.62 35.65 -23.38
CA PHE A 31 -18.78 36.51 -23.26
C PHE A 31 -19.79 36.15 -24.32
N THR A 32 -20.95 35.74 -23.86
CA THR A 32 -22.06 35.30 -24.67
C THR A 32 -23.28 36.17 -24.36
N PRO A 33 -23.78 36.95 -25.35
CA PRO A 33 -24.99 37.75 -25.19
C PRO A 33 -26.21 36.89 -24.91
N ALA A 34 -27.23 37.51 -24.31
CA ALA A 34 -28.55 36.90 -24.20
C ALA A 34 -29.08 36.44 -25.56
N TYR A 35 -29.86 35.36 -25.53
CA TYR A 35 -30.50 34.71 -26.68
C TYR A 35 -29.54 34.09 -27.71
N LYS A 36 -28.22 34.06 -27.43
CA LYS A 36 -27.24 33.53 -28.37
C LYS A 36 -27.30 32.01 -28.47
N ASN A 37 -27.41 31.30 -27.35
CA ASN A 37 -27.44 29.83 -27.34
C ASN A 37 -28.87 29.29 -27.37
N SER A 38 -29.82 29.98 -26.73
CA SER A 38 -31.22 29.57 -26.67
C SER A 38 -32.14 30.78 -26.47
N SER A 39 -33.37 30.70 -26.99
CA SER A 39 -34.42 31.70 -26.75
C SER A 39 -34.84 31.81 -25.28
N ALA A 40 -34.49 30.82 -24.45
CA ALA A 40 -34.73 30.81 -23.01
C ALA A 40 -33.65 31.55 -22.19
N GLU A 41 -32.54 31.94 -22.80
CA GLU A 41 -31.43 32.63 -22.11
C GLU A 41 -31.61 34.15 -22.21
N HIS A 42 -32.31 34.74 -21.24
CA HIS A 42 -32.68 36.18 -21.22
C HIS A 42 -31.59 37.12 -20.69
N ALA A 43 -30.41 36.60 -20.34
CA ALA A 43 -29.30 37.34 -19.76
C ALA A 43 -27.95 36.91 -20.35
N ILE A 44 -26.89 37.64 -20.03
CA ILE A 44 -25.53 37.30 -20.45
C ILE A 44 -25.02 36.03 -19.76
N THR A 45 -24.09 35.35 -20.44
CA THR A 45 -23.26 34.25 -19.94
C THR A 45 -21.80 34.65 -20.06
N ILE A 46 -20.99 34.43 -19.02
CA ILE A 46 -19.60 34.90 -18.98
C ILE A 46 -18.64 33.86 -18.42
N GLY A 47 -17.37 33.99 -18.79
CA GLY A 47 -16.24 33.27 -18.21
C GLY A 47 -16.16 31.80 -18.62
N ALA A 48 -15.05 31.18 -18.20
CA ALA A 48 -14.69 29.82 -18.60
C ALA A 48 -15.73 28.76 -18.25
N GLY A 49 -16.45 28.95 -17.14
CA GLY A 49 -17.50 28.06 -16.65
C GLY A 49 -18.90 28.35 -17.21
N ALA A 50 -19.02 29.23 -18.21
CA ALA A 50 -20.30 29.65 -18.80
C ALA A 50 -21.35 30.04 -17.74
N TRP A 51 -20.97 30.93 -16.79
CA TRP A 51 -21.87 31.36 -15.74
C TRP A 51 -22.95 32.29 -16.29
N TYR A 52 -24.19 31.80 -16.27
CA TYR A 52 -25.37 32.51 -16.77
C TYR A 52 -26.02 33.38 -15.68
N ALA A 53 -26.50 34.57 -16.07
CA ALA A 53 -27.40 35.40 -15.27
C ALA A 53 -26.89 35.70 -13.84
N THR A 54 -27.56 35.16 -12.81
CA THR A 54 -27.19 35.39 -11.41
C THR A 54 -25.85 34.76 -11.03
N GLU A 55 -25.40 33.71 -11.72
CA GLU A 55 -24.05 33.17 -11.52
C GLU A 55 -22.99 34.09 -12.14
N ALA A 56 -23.29 34.77 -13.27
CA ALA A 56 -22.43 35.83 -13.81
C ALA A 56 -22.26 36.96 -12.79
N LYS A 57 -23.37 37.35 -12.14
CA LYS A 57 -23.37 38.32 -11.03
C LYS A 57 -22.51 37.83 -9.87
N ARG A 58 -22.64 36.55 -9.50
CA ARG A 58 -21.89 35.92 -8.40
C ARG A 58 -20.38 35.99 -8.65
N LEU A 59 -19.93 35.65 -9.87
CA LEU A 59 -18.52 35.77 -10.25
C LEU A 59 -18.01 37.20 -10.11
N LEU A 60 -18.70 38.17 -10.72
CA LEU A 60 -18.26 39.56 -10.72
C LEU A 60 -18.27 40.17 -9.31
N LYS A 61 -19.25 39.82 -8.48
CA LYS A 61 -19.25 40.17 -7.04
C LYS A 61 -18.07 39.56 -6.31
N MET A 62 -17.76 38.27 -6.55
CA MET A 62 -16.61 37.61 -5.94
C MET A 62 -15.29 38.33 -6.29
N ILE A 63 -15.13 38.79 -7.54
CA ILE A 63 -13.95 39.57 -7.96
C ILE A 63 -13.93 40.93 -7.27
N ARG A 64 -15.07 41.63 -7.25
CA ARG A 64 -15.20 42.95 -6.60
C ARG A 64 -14.88 42.90 -5.11
N ASP A 65 -15.40 41.90 -4.41
CA ASP A 65 -15.31 41.82 -2.96
C ASP A 65 -13.93 41.33 -2.51
N LYS A 66 -13.31 40.39 -3.26
CA LYS A 66 -11.98 39.85 -2.94
C LYS A 66 -10.83 40.75 -3.41
N TYR A 67 -11.02 41.49 -4.51
CA TYR A 67 -10.00 42.33 -5.13
C TYR A 67 -10.57 43.71 -5.53
N PRO A 68 -11.01 44.53 -4.55
CA PRO A 68 -11.73 45.78 -4.80
C PRO A 68 -10.92 46.81 -5.58
N ASP A 69 -9.61 46.91 -5.34
CA ASP A 69 -8.74 47.86 -6.05
C ASP A 69 -8.55 47.48 -7.52
N THR A 70 -8.32 46.19 -7.80
CA THR A 70 -8.25 45.66 -9.16
C THR A 70 -9.57 45.87 -9.89
N PHE A 71 -10.70 45.55 -9.24
CA PHE A 71 -12.02 45.74 -9.84
C PHE A 71 -12.28 47.21 -10.16
N LYS A 72 -12.04 48.13 -9.21
CA LYS A 72 -12.21 49.57 -9.41
C LYS A 72 -11.34 50.12 -10.55
N LYS A 73 -10.11 49.62 -10.69
CA LYS A 73 -9.19 50.00 -11.77
C LYS A 73 -9.69 49.54 -13.14
N LEU A 74 -10.26 48.34 -13.22
CA LEU A 74 -10.70 47.72 -14.47
C LEU A 74 -12.13 48.12 -14.88
N ASP A 75 -12.95 48.54 -13.91
CA ASP A 75 -14.32 48.98 -14.16
C ASP A 75 -14.36 50.37 -14.82
N THR A 76 -14.26 50.38 -16.14
CA THR A 76 -14.32 51.61 -16.95
C THR A 76 -15.73 51.90 -17.49
N ALA A 77 -16.73 51.09 -17.15
CA ALA A 77 -18.06 51.15 -17.76
C ALA A 77 -19.24 51.08 -16.76
N GLY A 78 -18.97 51.12 -15.46
CA GLY A 78 -19.98 51.16 -14.41
C GLY A 78 -20.53 49.80 -14.02
N ILE A 79 -19.76 48.73 -14.18
CA ILE A 79 -20.17 47.36 -13.83
C ILE A 79 -20.43 47.22 -12.33
N SER A 80 -19.66 47.90 -11.47
CA SER A 80 -19.88 47.88 -10.02
C SER A 80 -21.27 48.40 -9.66
N GLN A 81 -21.73 49.47 -10.33
CA GLN A 81 -23.08 50.00 -10.13
C GLN A 81 -24.14 48.99 -10.58
N ASP A 82 -23.96 48.37 -11.75
CA ASP A 82 -24.89 47.36 -12.26
C ASP A 82 -24.98 46.13 -11.34
N LEU A 83 -23.90 45.74 -10.66
CA LEU A 83 -23.92 44.65 -9.67
C LEU A 83 -24.86 44.94 -8.49
N ASP A 84 -25.08 46.21 -8.17
CA ASP A 84 -25.92 46.62 -7.04
C ASP A 84 -27.35 46.94 -7.46
N SER A 85 -27.55 47.56 -8.63
CA SER A 85 -28.87 48.07 -9.05
C SER A 85 -29.57 47.29 -10.16
N ALA A 86 -28.85 46.53 -10.99
CA ALA A 86 -29.46 45.87 -12.15
C ALA A 86 -30.09 44.51 -11.80
N ASP A 87 -31.08 44.10 -12.60
CA ASP A 87 -31.66 42.76 -12.58
C ASP A 87 -30.84 41.79 -13.44
N TRP A 88 -30.01 40.99 -12.79
CA TRP A 88 -29.11 40.02 -13.44
C TRP A 88 -29.83 38.79 -14.00
N SER A 89 -31.10 38.56 -13.66
CA SER A 89 -31.90 37.51 -14.30
C SER A 89 -32.28 37.84 -15.74
N ARG A 90 -32.21 39.13 -16.11
CA ARG A 90 -32.54 39.67 -17.45
C ARG A 90 -31.50 40.67 -17.95
N TYR A 91 -30.27 40.59 -17.44
CA TYR A 91 -29.22 41.55 -17.76
C TYR A 91 -28.62 41.26 -19.13
N GLN A 92 -28.90 42.14 -20.07
CA GLN A 92 -28.57 41.99 -21.49
C GLN A 92 -27.58 43.06 -21.91
N LEU A 93 -26.56 42.66 -22.68
CA LEU A 93 -25.58 43.56 -23.26
C LEU A 93 -25.23 43.08 -24.66
N ASP A 94 -25.04 44.03 -25.58
CA ASP A 94 -24.41 43.73 -26.86
C ASP A 94 -22.92 43.38 -26.66
N LYS A 95 -22.43 42.37 -27.38
CA LYS A 95 -21.04 41.88 -27.26
C LYS A 95 -20.00 42.96 -27.55
N THR A 96 -20.32 43.95 -28.38
CA THR A 96 -19.40 45.03 -28.76
C THR A 96 -19.47 46.25 -27.83
N SER A 97 -20.45 46.28 -26.92
CA SER A 97 -20.68 47.38 -25.98
C SER A 97 -19.47 47.61 -25.05
N ALA A 98 -19.35 48.85 -24.56
CA ALA A 98 -18.31 49.20 -23.59
C ALA A 98 -18.40 48.35 -22.31
N LYS A 99 -19.62 48.04 -21.86
CA LYS A 99 -19.87 47.20 -20.68
C LYS A 99 -19.44 45.75 -20.89
N ALA A 100 -19.76 45.14 -22.03
CA ALA A 100 -19.33 43.77 -22.34
C ALA A 100 -17.79 43.66 -22.37
N LYS A 101 -17.12 44.59 -23.07
CA LYS A 101 -15.65 44.66 -23.09
C LYS A 101 -15.04 44.89 -21.70
N CYS A 102 -15.71 45.69 -20.86
CA CYS A 102 -15.30 45.92 -19.48
C CYS A 102 -15.39 44.63 -18.65
N ILE A 103 -16.50 43.89 -18.76
CA ILE A 103 -16.67 42.59 -18.09
C ILE A 103 -15.59 41.61 -18.54
N GLN A 104 -15.36 41.47 -19.85
CA GLN A 104 -14.31 40.59 -20.39
C GLN A 104 -12.92 40.93 -19.81
N LYS A 105 -12.57 42.23 -19.70
CA LYS A 105 -11.31 42.67 -19.07
C LYS A 105 -11.24 42.32 -17.58
N ILE A 106 -12.35 42.47 -16.84
CA ILE A 106 -12.40 42.15 -15.41
C ILE A 106 -12.18 40.64 -15.21
N ILE A 107 -12.92 39.79 -15.92
CA ILE A 107 -12.87 38.33 -15.71
C ILE A 107 -11.58 37.70 -16.22
N SER A 108 -10.97 38.26 -17.27
CA SER A 108 -9.69 37.78 -17.83
C SER A 108 -8.45 38.34 -17.13
N SER A 109 -8.62 39.24 -16.17
CA SER A 109 -7.51 39.71 -15.34
C SER A 109 -6.94 38.57 -14.48
N VAL A 110 -5.70 38.72 -14.01
CA VAL A 110 -5.05 37.73 -13.12
C VAL A 110 -5.93 37.38 -11.91
N ASP A 111 -6.58 38.38 -11.31
CA ASP A 111 -7.47 38.19 -10.17
C ASP A 111 -8.85 37.63 -10.57
N GLY A 112 -9.35 38.03 -11.74
CA GLY A 112 -10.56 37.47 -12.35
C GLY A 112 -10.43 35.96 -12.61
N ILE A 113 -9.32 35.52 -13.18
CA ILE A 113 -9.01 34.10 -13.43
C ILE A 113 -9.01 33.30 -12.13
N LYS A 114 -8.35 33.80 -11.07
CA LYS A 114 -8.37 33.14 -9.75
C LYS A 114 -9.78 32.98 -9.19
N CYS A 115 -10.64 33.99 -9.37
CA CYS A 115 -12.03 33.94 -8.93
C CYS A 115 -12.87 32.97 -9.76
N GLN A 116 -12.62 32.85 -11.07
CA GLN A 116 -13.28 31.86 -11.92
C GLN A 116 -12.99 30.43 -11.45
N ASP A 117 -11.72 30.09 -11.22
CA ASP A 117 -11.35 28.76 -10.72
C ASP A 117 -11.91 28.49 -9.32
N ALA A 118 -11.82 29.47 -8.42
CA ALA A 118 -12.38 29.34 -7.09
C ALA A 118 -13.91 29.14 -7.09
N LEU A 119 -14.63 29.84 -7.99
CA LEU A 119 -16.08 29.67 -8.14
C LEU A 119 -16.42 28.30 -8.71
N MET A 120 -15.67 27.81 -9.71
CA MET A 120 -15.87 26.47 -10.26
C MET A 120 -15.71 25.39 -9.19
N TYR A 121 -14.65 25.45 -8.38
CA TYR A 121 -14.45 24.50 -7.28
C TYR A 121 -15.57 24.57 -6.23
N SER A 122 -15.97 25.78 -5.82
CA SER A 122 -17.09 25.98 -4.89
C SER A 122 -18.40 25.37 -5.41
N GLN A 123 -18.70 25.56 -6.70
CA GLN A 123 -19.92 24.98 -7.30
C GLN A 123 -19.86 23.45 -7.36
N ILE A 124 -18.69 22.87 -7.68
CA ILE A 124 -18.51 21.41 -7.67
C ILE A 124 -18.76 20.85 -6.26
N GLU A 125 -18.27 21.51 -5.21
CA GLU A 125 -18.51 21.14 -3.81
C GLU A 125 -20.00 21.27 -3.45
N GLU A 126 -20.63 22.41 -3.73
CA GLU A 126 -22.07 22.65 -3.51
C GLU A 126 -22.95 21.60 -4.22
N TYR A 127 -22.57 21.23 -5.44
CA TYR A 127 -23.26 20.20 -6.21
C TYR A 127 -23.06 18.82 -5.59
N THR A 128 -21.84 18.48 -5.21
CA THR A 128 -21.51 17.22 -4.53
C THR A 128 -22.36 17.05 -3.28
N GLU A 129 -22.33 18.03 -2.37
CA GLU A 129 -23.10 17.99 -1.11
C GLU A 129 -24.61 17.84 -1.37
N SER A 130 -25.14 18.63 -2.30
CA SER A 130 -26.57 18.61 -2.58
C SER A 130 -27.01 17.34 -3.33
N ILE A 131 -26.15 16.71 -4.13
CA ILE A 131 -26.40 15.41 -4.75
C ILE A 131 -26.36 14.30 -3.70
N THR A 132 -25.29 14.24 -2.89
CA THR A 132 -25.17 13.26 -1.78
C THR A 132 -26.36 13.32 -0.84
N LYS A 133 -26.82 14.52 -0.48
CA LYS A 133 -28.01 14.71 0.36
C LYS A 133 -29.29 14.17 -0.27
N SER A 134 -29.40 14.18 -1.60
CA SER A 134 -30.63 13.81 -2.31
C SER A 134 -30.66 12.34 -2.76
N PHE A 135 -29.49 11.76 -3.05
CA PHE A 135 -29.38 10.45 -3.70
C PHE A 135 -28.43 9.47 -2.99
N GLY A 136 -27.82 9.88 -1.88
CA GLY A 136 -26.83 9.08 -1.16
C GLY A 136 -25.42 9.22 -1.72
N GLU A 137 -24.48 8.56 -1.06
CA GLU A 137 -23.09 8.47 -1.51
C GLU A 137 -22.99 7.59 -2.77
N MET A 138 -22.05 7.91 -3.64
CA MET A 138 -21.77 7.17 -4.88
C MET A 138 -20.31 7.31 -5.27
N PRO A 139 -19.77 6.39 -6.09
CA PRO A 139 -18.39 6.49 -6.60
C PRO A 139 -18.14 7.82 -7.31
N ASP A 140 -16.91 8.33 -7.24
CA ASP A 140 -16.55 9.64 -7.79
C ASP A 140 -16.90 9.79 -9.28
N GLY A 141 -16.68 8.76 -10.10
CA GLY A 141 -17.08 8.80 -11.52
C GLY A 141 -18.59 8.97 -11.73
N ALA A 142 -19.41 8.34 -10.88
CA ALA A 142 -20.86 8.52 -10.91
C ALA A 142 -21.25 9.93 -10.44
N MET A 143 -20.60 10.43 -9.39
CA MET A 143 -20.79 11.79 -8.88
C MET A 143 -20.44 12.84 -9.95
N MET A 144 -19.36 12.63 -10.71
CA MET A 144 -18.93 13.52 -11.79
C MET A 144 -19.96 13.59 -12.94
N GLU A 145 -20.54 12.47 -13.34
CA GLU A 145 -21.66 12.48 -14.30
C GLU A 145 -22.89 13.22 -13.74
N CYS A 146 -23.21 13.02 -12.47
CA CYS A 146 -24.31 13.75 -11.82
C CYS A 146 -24.06 15.26 -11.80
N ILE A 147 -22.83 15.68 -11.51
CA ILE A 147 -22.41 17.09 -11.50
C ILE A 147 -22.48 17.68 -12.90
N ASN A 148 -22.04 16.96 -13.92
CA ASN A 148 -22.18 17.36 -15.31
C ASN A 148 -23.65 17.67 -15.68
N ILE A 149 -24.55 16.72 -15.40
CA ILE A 149 -25.98 16.86 -15.68
C ILE A 149 -26.58 18.04 -14.90
N ARG A 150 -26.22 18.18 -13.62
CA ARG A 150 -26.70 19.27 -12.78
C ARG A 150 -26.20 20.63 -13.23
N HIS A 151 -24.93 20.73 -13.61
CA HIS A 151 -24.34 21.98 -14.08
C HIS A 151 -25.05 22.48 -15.34
N GLN A 152 -25.35 21.58 -16.28
CA GLN A 152 -25.99 21.94 -17.55
C GLN A 152 -27.52 22.13 -17.46
N GLY A 153 -28.22 21.20 -16.80
CA GLY A 153 -29.69 21.12 -16.81
C GLY A 153 -30.37 21.32 -15.47
N GLY A 154 -29.58 21.54 -14.40
CA GLY A 154 -30.08 21.69 -13.03
C GLY A 154 -30.54 20.37 -12.39
N MET A 155 -31.04 20.48 -11.16
CA MET A 155 -31.49 19.33 -10.35
C MET A 155 -32.67 18.58 -10.98
N GLY A 156 -33.53 19.27 -11.75
CA GLY A 156 -34.66 18.64 -12.45
C GLY A 156 -34.21 17.63 -13.51
N ALA A 157 -33.21 18.00 -14.32
CA ALA A 157 -32.60 17.09 -15.29
C ALA A 157 -31.95 15.89 -14.58
N LEU A 158 -31.16 16.15 -13.52
CA LEU A 158 -30.50 15.09 -12.75
C LEU A 158 -31.48 14.06 -12.18
N LYS A 159 -32.56 14.52 -11.52
CA LYS A 159 -33.61 13.65 -10.99
C LYS A 159 -34.21 12.73 -12.05
N ARG A 160 -34.46 13.27 -13.25
CA ARG A 160 -35.03 12.52 -14.36
C ARG A 160 -34.09 11.44 -14.88
N ILE A 161 -32.80 11.73 -15.00
CA ILE A 161 -31.80 10.74 -15.44
C ILE A 161 -31.66 9.64 -14.39
N LEU A 162 -31.44 9.99 -13.12
CA LEU A 162 -31.24 9.00 -12.06
C LEU A 162 -32.47 8.13 -11.80
N ALA A 163 -33.68 8.63 -12.06
CA ALA A 163 -34.91 7.83 -12.00
C ALA A 163 -34.95 6.68 -13.04
N LYS A 164 -34.15 6.78 -14.11
CA LYS A 164 -34.00 5.75 -15.16
C LYS A 164 -32.75 4.89 -14.96
N THR A 165 -31.94 5.17 -13.95
CA THR A 165 -30.66 4.48 -13.69
C THR A 165 -30.82 3.48 -12.54
N SER A 166 -30.50 2.22 -12.79
CA SER A 166 -30.45 1.20 -11.74
C SER A 166 -29.27 1.41 -10.80
N GLN A 167 -29.48 1.18 -9.49
CA GLN A 167 -28.40 1.17 -8.50
C GLN A 167 -27.62 -0.16 -8.52
N PRO A 168 -26.32 -0.18 -8.14
CA PRO A 168 -25.51 0.97 -7.74
C PRO A 168 -25.21 1.92 -8.91
N TYR A 169 -25.14 3.22 -8.63
CA TYR A 169 -24.82 4.23 -9.65
C TYR A 169 -23.36 4.13 -10.08
N THR A 170 -23.13 4.10 -11.39
CA THR A 170 -21.80 4.15 -12.02
C THR A 170 -21.80 5.23 -13.10
N ALA A 171 -20.62 5.71 -13.50
CA ALA A 171 -20.52 6.63 -14.65
C ALA A 171 -21.19 6.02 -15.89
N ASP A 172 -20.92 4.74 -16.16
CA ASP A 172 -21.49 3.98 -17.28
C ASP A 172 -23.02 3.89 -17.21
N SER A 173 -23.59 3.57 -16.05
CA SER A 173 -25.04 3.41 -15.92
C SER A 173 -25.77 4.74 -16.02
N ILE A 174 -25.19 5.83 -15.50
CA ILE A 174 -25.74 7.18 -15.64
C ILE A 174 -25.62 7.66 -17.09
N TYR A 175 -24.47 7.48 -17.72
CA TYR A 175 -24.27 7.86 -19.13
C TYR A 175 -25.20 7.07 -20.06
N ALA A 176 -25.40 5.77 -19.82
CA ALA A 176 -26.35 4.96 -20.56
C ALA A 176 -27.79 5.49 -20.44
N ALA A 177 -28.22 5.87 -19.23
CA ALA A 177 -29.53 6.50 -19.03
C ALA A 177 -29.62 7.88 -19.71
N LEU A 178 -28.55 8.67 -19.66
CA LEU A 178 -28.44 9.96 -20.33
C LEU A 178 -28.60 9.85 -21.85
N CYS A 179 -28.09 8.78 -22.47
CA CYS A 179 -28.25 8.49 -23.90
C CYS A 179 -29.71 8.25 -24.30
N THR A 180 -30.60 7.93 -23.35
CA THR A 180 -32.05 7.76 -23.61
C THR A 180 -32.84 9.07 -23.51
N ASP A 181 -32.24 10.13 -22.93
CA ASP A 181 -32.93 11.40 -22.66
C ASP A 181 -33.49 12.09 -23.92
N PRO A 182 -32.83 12.07 -25.10
CA PRO A 182 -33.40 12.66 -26.32
C PRO A 182 -34.77 12.09 -26.73
N ALA A 183 -35.04 10.82 -26.41
CA ALA A 183 -36.31 10.16 -26.71
C ALA A 183 -37.41 10.54 -25.71
N ASP A 184 -37.06 11.08 -24.54
CA ASP A 184 -38.01 11.46 -23.50
C ASP A 184 -38.64 12.82 -23.82
N LYS A 185 -39.96 12.84 -24.04
CA LYS A 185 -40.73 14.06 -24.36
C LYS A 185 -41.55 14.59 -23.18
N SER A 186 -41.28 14.13 -21.96
CA SER A 186 -41.97 14.59 -20.73
C SER A 186 -41.67 16.05 -20.37
N ASN A 187 -40.64 16.67 -20.96
CA ASN A 187 -40.26 18.07 -20.77
C ASN A 187 -39.53 18.60 -22.02
N ASN A 188 -38.95 19.79 -21.95
CA ASN A 188 -38.24 20.48 -23.03
C ASN A 188 -36.78 20.86 -22.66
N ASN A 189 -36.18 20.19 -21.66
CA ASN A 189 -34.83 20.44 -21.18
C ASN A 189 -34.01 19.14 -21.15
N GLN A 190 -33.91 18.48 -22.31
CA GLN A 190 -33.16 17.26 -22.51
C GLN A 190 -31.67 17.56 -22.58
N VAL A 191 -30.94 17.35 -21.48
CA VAL A 191 -29.48 17.47 -21.46
C VAL A 191 -28.82 16.45 -22.40
N GLY A 192 -29.47 15.31 -22.64
CA GLY A 192 -28.98 14.30 -23.58
C GLY A 192 -29.02 14.72 -25.05
N ASP A 193 -29.73 15.79 -25.43
CA ASP A 193 -29.70 16.32 -26.81
C ASP A 193 -28.29 16.79 -27.21
N TYR A 194 -27.45 17.11 -26.22
CA TYR A 194 -26.04 17.46 -26.40
C TYR A 194 -25.15 16.21 -26.51
N VAL A 195 -25.49 15.29 -27.42
CA VAL A 195 -24.89 13.94 -27.51
C VAL A 195 -23.36 13.97 -27.56
N THR A 196 -22.76 14.85 -28.38
CA THR A 196 -21.29 14.96 -28.48
C THR A 196 -20.67 15.43 -27.17
N ARG A 197 -21.31 16.40 -26.49
CA ARG A 197 -20.88 16.92 -25.19
C ARG A 197 -20.89 15.82 -24.14
N GLN A 198 -22.01 15.10 -24.02
CA GLN A 198 -22.14 14.04 -23.01
C GLN A 198 -21.14 12.92 -23.24
N LYS A 199 -20.96 12.50 -24.50
CA LYS A 199 -19.93 11.51 -24.85
C LYS A 199 -18.53 11.98 -24.45
N LYS A 200 -18.21 13.26 -24.66
CA LYS A 200 -16.90 13.82 -24.30
C LYS A 200 -16.69 13.89 -22.79
N VAL A 201 -17.71 14.27 -22.02
CA VAL A 201 -17.66 14.20 -20.56
C VAL A 201 -17.37 12.78 -20.10
N TYR A 202 -18.16 11.81 -20.56
CA TYR A 202 -17.99 10.41 -20.20
C TYR A 202 -16.58 9.89 -20.55
N GLU A 203 -16.10 10.14 -21.77
CA GLU A 203 -14.74 9.77 -22.19
C GLU A 203 -13.65 10.39 -21.30
N MET A 204 -13.83 11.64 -20.86
CA MET A 204 -12.88 12.30 -19.96
C MET A 204 -12.97 11.77 -18.52
N ILE A 205 -14.18 11.45 -18.04
CA ILE A 205 -14.36 10.80 -16.73
C ILE A 205 -13.63 9.46 -16.75
N GLN A 206 -13.90 8.59 -17.74
CA GLN A 206 -13.23 7.29 -17.88
C GLN A 206 -11.70 7.41 -17.94
N LYS A 207 -11.18 8.47 -18.56
CA LYS A 207 -9.73 8.66 -18.74
C LYS A 207 -9.02 9.30 -17.55
N TYR A 208 -9.66 10.28 -16.91
CA TYR A 208 -9.01 11.18 -15.96
C TYR A 208 -9.54 11.06 -14.53
N CYS A 209 -10.77 10.58 -14.33
CA CYS A 209 -11.28 10.31 -13.00
C CYS A 209 -10.33 9.31 -12.35
N LYS A 210 -9.77 9.70 -11.21
CA LYS A 210 -9.12 8.75 -10.33
C LYS A 210 -10.25 7.94 -9.74
N GLU A 211 -10.30 6.65 -9.99
CA GLU A 211 -11.29 5.82 -9.31
C GLU A 211 -10.92 5.72 -7.84
N GLU A 212 -11.91 5.46 -6.99
CA GLU A 212 -11.56 4.94 -5.68
C GLU A 212 -10.72 3.71 -6.01
N GLU A 213 -9.44 3.70 -5.62
CA GLU A 213 -9.02 2.47 -5.01
C GLU A 213 -10.06 2.33 -3.90
N ALA A 214 -11.03 1.41 -4.07
CA ALA A 214 -11.65 0.84 -2.89
C ALA A 214 -10.48 0.66 -1.92
N MET A 215 -10.65 0.93 -0.62
CA MET A 215 -9.73 0.35 0.35
C MET A 215 -9.88 -1.17 0.20
N GLY A 216 -9.30 -1.72 -0.87
CA GLY A 216 -9.52 -3.07 -1.28
C GLY A 216 -8.77 -3.86 -0.25
N ARG A 217 -9.33 -4.99 0.12
CA ARG A 217 -8.81 -5.71 1.27
C ARG A 217 -7.32 -5.97 1.09
N THR A 218 -6.56 -5.53 2.07
CA THR A 218 -5.11 -5.42 2.04
C THR A 218 -4.52 -6.64 2.74
N ALA A 219 -3.23 -6.88 2.50
CA ALA A 219 -2.48 -7.84 3.32
C ALA A 219 -2.51 -7.46 4.81
N GLN A 220 -2.57 -6.17 5.12
CA GLN A 220 -2.56 -5.68 6.48
C GLN A 220 -3.86 -6.02 7.24
N ASP A 221 -5.01 -6.03 6.56
CA ASP A 221 -6.31 -6.33 7.19
C ASP A 221 -6.36 -7.77 7.75
N VAL A 222 -5.95 -8.76 6.95
CA VAL A 222 -5.86 -10.16 7.43
C VAL A 222 -4.81 -10.31 8.52
N LEU A 223 -3.68 -9.59 8.42
CA LEU A 223 -2.62 -9.68 9.40
C LEU A 223 -3.00 -9.00 10.72
N ASP A 224 -3.82 -7.95 10.72
CA ASP A 224 -4.34 -7.34 11.94
C ASP A 224 -5.32 -8.26 12.67
N VAL A 225 -6.14 -9.01 11.92
CA VAL A 225 -6.94 -10.09 12.50
C VAL A 225 -6.05 -11.16 13.14
N MET A 226 -5.06 -11.66 12.40
CA MET A 226 -4.14 -12.70 12.91
C MET A 226 -3.37 -12.23 14.14
N ARG A 227 -2.87 -10.98 14.15
CA ARG A 227 -2.21 -10.36 15.32
C ARG A 227 -3.14 -10.27 16.52
N SER A 228 -4.41 -9.92 16.32
CA SER A 228 -5.40 -9.81 17.40
C SER A 228 -5.66 -11.13 18.13
N TRP A 229 -5.35 -12.26 17.48
CA TRP A 229 -5.53 -13.60 18.03
C TRP A 229 -4.27 -14.19 18.66
N LEU A 230 -3.12 -13.51 18.60
CA LEU A 230 -1.89 -14.01 19.24
C LEU A 230 -2.13 -14.36 20.71
N GLY A 231 -1.74 -15.58 21.09
CA GLY A 231 -1.97 -16.13 22.42
C GLY A 231 -3.34 -16.78 22.64
N PHE A 232 -4.23 -16.81 21.65
CA PHE A 232 -5.42 -17.68 21.70
C PHE A 232 -4.94 -19.13 21.67
N SER A 233 -5.46 -19.98 22.55
CA SER A 233 -5.02 -21.37 22.66
C SER A 233 -6.13 -22.30 23.15
N GLU A 234 -5.89 -23.59 23.07
CA GLU A 234 -6.76 -24.60 23.67
C GLU A 234 -6.80 -24.47 25.19
N ALA A 235 -5.64 -24.24 25.81
CA ALA A 235 -5.51 -24.05 27.25
C ALA A 235 -6.37 -22.91 27.81
N ASN A 236 -6.54 -21.81 27.06
CA ASN A 236 -7.40 -20.70 27.47
C ASN A 236 -8.79 -20.71 26.81
N GLY A 237 -9.08 -21.71 25.98
CA GLY A 237 -10.36 -21.90 25.30
C GLY A 237 -10.72 -20.87 24.23
N LYS A 238 -9.88 -19.87 23.96
CA LYS A 238 -10.20 -18.79 23.00
C LYS A 238 -10.17 -19.24 21.54
N PHE A 239 -9.49 -20.35 21.22
CA PHE A 239 -9.51 -20.95 19.89
C PHE A 239 -10.92 -21.27 19.39
N LYS A 240 -11.87 -21.55 20.31
CA LYS A 240 -13.28 -21.80 19.97
C LYS A 240 -13.91 -20.64 19.19
N GLN A 241 -13.52 -19.39 19.49
CA GLN A 241 -14.01 -18.21 18.76
C GLN A 241 -13.59 -18.22 17.29
N ILE A 242 -12.41 -18.74 16.99
CA ILE A 242 -11.89 -18.86 15.62
C ILE A 242 -12.71 -19.91 14.86
N ILE A 243 -12.96 -21.06 15.49
CA ILE A 243 -13.81 -22.12 14.94
C ILE A 243 -15.25 -21.63 14.72
N ASP A 244 -15.79 -20.84 15.66
CA ASP A 244 -17.14 -20.27 15.54
C ASP A 244 -17.25 -19.28 14.38
N ILE A 245 -16.24 -18.43 14.15
CA ILE A 245 -16.17 -17.52 12.99
C ILE A 245 -16.17 -18.30 11.68
N TYR A 246 -15.37 -19.37 11.58
CA TYR A 246 -15.39 -20.23 10.40
C TYR A 246 -16.79 -20.83 10.16
N ASN A 247 -17.37 -21.38 11.22
CA ASN A 247 -18.65 -22.08 11.15
C ASN A 247 -19.85 -21.15 10.90
N SER A 248 -19.73 -19.84 11.10
CA SER A 248 -20.83 -18.87 10.96
C SER A 248 -21.20 -18.57 9.50
N VAL A 249 -20.28 -18.75 8.54
CA VAL A 249 -20.52 -18.41 7.13
C VAL A 249 -20.94 -19.64 6.32
N LYS A 250 -22.12 -19.56 5.69
CA LYS A 250 -22.72 -20.64 4.88
C LYS A 250 -22.68 -20.32 3.37
N PRO A 251 -22.61 -21.34 2.49
CA PRO A 251 -22.44 -22.77 2.79
C PRO A 251 -21.07 -23.06 3.38
N LEU A 252 -20.95 -24.13 4.18
CA LEU A 252 -19.66 -24.55 4.72
C LEU A 252 -18.86 -25.27 3.62
N PRO A 253 -17.53 -25.04 3.53
CA PRO A 253 -16.65 -25.86 2.71
C PRO A 253 -16.89 -27.35 2.98
N ARG A 254 -17.14 -28.11 1.90
CA ARG A 254 -17.47 -29.55 1.94
C ARG A 254 -18.66 -29.93 2.84
N GLY A 255 -19.48 -28.96 3.26
CA GLY A 255 -20.58 -29.15 4.20
C GLY A 255 -20.14 -29.53 5.62
N TYR A 256 -18.85 -29.41 5.96
CA TYR A 256 -18.31 -29.88 7.24
C TYR A 256 -18.37 -28.79 8.32
N VAL A 257 -18.93 -29.13 9.48
CA VAL A 257 -18.92 -28.28 10.68
C VAL A 257 -17.69 -28.64 11.50
N VAL A 258 -16.73 -27.72 11.62
CA VAL A 258 -15.49 -27.94 12.38
C VAL A 258 -15.80 -28.05 13.87
N LYS A 259 -15.29 -29.10 14.53
CA LYS A 259 -15.47 -29.34 15.96
C LYS A 259 -14.32 -28.72 16.76
N TYR A 260 -14.55 -28.44 18.03
CA TYR A 260 -13.50 -27.95 18.94
C TYR A 260 -12.41 -28.99 19.28
N THR A 261 -12.54 -30.23 18.80
CA THR A 261 -11.55 -31.30 18.94
C THR A 261 -10.76 -31.53 17.64
N ASP A 262 -11.10 -30.82 16.57
CA ASP A 262 -10.42 -30.95 15.29
C ASP A 262 -9.19 -30.04 15.26
N GLU A 263 -8.19 -30.42 14.49
CA GLU A 263 -7.05 -29.56 14.18
C GLU A 263 -7.55 -28.29 13.46
N TRP A 264 -7.10 -27.11 13.90
CA TRP A 264 -7.72 -25.84 13.53
C TRP A 264 -6.76 -24.84 12.84
N CYS A 265 -5.67 -25.34 12.25
CA CYS A 265 -4.69 -24.50 11.55
C CYS A 265 -5.30 -23.79 10.32
N ASP A 266 -5.89 -24.54 9.40
CA ASP A 266 -6.52 -23.98 8.19
C ASP A 266 -7.83 -23.24 8.48
N THR A 267 -8.59 -23.75 9.45
CA THR A 267 -9.75 -23.06 10.02
C THR A 267 -9.39 -21.64 10.47
N THR A 268 -8.18 -21.43 11.01
CA THR A 268 -7.69 -20.10 11.40
C THR A 268 -7.47 -19.18 10.21
N VAL A 269 -6.84 -19.68 9.14
CA VAL A 269 -6.60 -18.89 7.92
C VAL A 269 -7.92 -18.49 7.27
N SER A 270 -8.86 -19.43 7.13
CA SER A 270 -10.20 -19.15 6.62
C SER A 270 -11.00 -18.19 7.50
N ALA A 271 -10.94 -18.34 8.83
CA ALA A 271 -11.60 -17.43 9.77
C ALA A 271 -11.01 -16.00 9.71
N ALA A 272 -9.69 -15.87 9.55
CA ALA A 272 -9.05 -14.58 9.35
C ALA A 272 -9.51 -13.93 8.04
N GLY A 273 -9.60 -14.72 6.97
CA GLY A 273 -10.18 -14.29 5.70
C GLY A 273 -11.63 -13.83 5.84
N ILE A 274 -12.47 -14.54 6.60
CA ILE A 274 -13.86 -14.10 6.87
C ILE A 274 -13.88 -12.75 7.58
N LYS A 275 -13.13 -12.63 8.67
CA LYS A 275 -13.17 -11.45 9.54
C LYS A 275 -12.55 -10.20 8.92
N ALA A 276 -11.59 -10.37 8.02
CA ALA A 276 -11.01 -9.31 7.19
C ALA A 276 -11.76 -9.12 5.85
N GLU A 277 -12.88 -9.81 5.66
CA GLU A 277 -13.69 -9.81 4.43
C GLU A 277 -12.94 -10.31 3.18
N CYS A 278 -11.79 -10.96 3.32
CA CYS A 278 -10.92 -11.52 2.27
C CYS A 278 -11.28 -12.93 1.78
N SER A 279 -12.42 -13.51 2.17
CA SER A 279 -12.75 -14.91 1.84
C SER A 279 -12.79 -15.22 0.35
N ASP A 280 -13.06 -14.27 -0.53
CA ASP A 280 -13.01 -14.46 -1.98
C ASP A 280 -11.57 -14.36 -2.56
N LEU A 281 -10.62 -13.79 -1.82
CA LEU A 281 -9.21 -13.69 -2.22
C LEU A 281 -8.42 -14.97 -1.93
N ILE A 282 -8.89 -15.78 -0.98
CA ILE A 282 -8.29 -17.08 -0.60
C ILE A 282 -9.25 -18.27 -0.75
N ASN A 283 -10.55 -18.05 -0.91
CA ASN A 283 -11.60 -19.04 -0.63
C ASN A 283 -11.67 -19.41 0.86
N ARG A 284 -12.35 -20.51 1.19
CA ARG A 284 -12.42 -21.04 2.56
C ARG A 284 -12.29 -22.55 2.55
N GLU A 285 -11.52 -23.07 3.50
CA GLU A 285 -11.36 -24.51 3.78
C GLU A 285 -10.91 -24.73 5.24
N CYS A 286 -10.98 -25.98 5.71
CA CYS A 286 -10.52 -26.42 7.03
C CYS A 286 -9.48 -27.56 6.95
N GLY A 287 -8.93 -27.81 5.76
CA GLY A 287 -7.93 -28.85 5.50
C GLY A 287 -6.89 -28.35 4.51
N CYS A 288 -5.61 -28.34 4.93
CA CYS A 288 -4.50 -27.71 4.22
C CYS A 288 -4.38 -28.13 2.75
N GLU A 289 -4.40 -29.43 2.44
CA GLU A 289 -4.29 -29.91 1.05
C GLU A 289 -5.48 -29.51 0.19
N GLU A 290 -6.69 -29.54 0.75
CA GLU A 290 -7.88 -29.13 0.01
C GLU A 290 -7.86 -27.62 -0.27
N HIS A 291 -7.31 -26.82 0.65
CA HIS A 291 -7.11 -25.39 0.42
C HIS A 291 -6.08 -25.12 -0.68
N VAL A 292 -5.00 -25.91 -0.76
CA VAL A 292 -4.02 -25.85 -1.87
C VAL A 292 -4.70 -26.06 -3.22
N LYS A 293 -5.60 -27.03 -3.35
CA LYS A 293 -6.36 -27.25 -4.59
C LYS A 293 -7.21 -26.02 -4.98
N LEU A 294 -7.80 -25.33 -4.00
CA LEU A 294 -8.51 -24.08 -4.23
C LEU A 294 -7.56 -22.96 -4.68
N PHE A 295 -6.41 -22.82 -4.03
CA PHE A 295 -5.38 -21.85 -4.43
C PHE A 295 -4.87 -22.08 -5.85
N GLN A 296 -4.69 -23.34 -6.24
CA GLN A 296 -4.34 -23.75 -7.60
C GLN A 296 -5.45 -23.37 -8.59
N ALA A 297 -6.72 -23.70 -8.28
CA ALA A 297 -7.87 -23.35 -9.11
C ALA A 297 -8.05 -21.82 -9.26
N MET A 298 -7.69 -21.05 -8.25
CA MET A 298 -7.70 -19.59 -8.26
C MET A 298 -6.49 -18.97 -8.97
N GLY A 299 -5.49 -19.78 -9.35
CA GLY A 299 -4.25 -19.32 -9.99
C GLY A 299 -3.38 -18.44 -9.09
N ILE A 300 -3.46 -18.65 -7.77
CA ILE A 300 -2.66 -17.91 -6.76
C ILE A 300 -1.61 -18.76 -6.06
N TRP A 301 -1.58 -20.07 -6.34
CA TRP A 301 -0.62 -21.01 -5.77
C TRP A 301 0.78 -20.87 -6.40
N ILE A 302 1.80 -20.93 -5.55
CA ILE A 302 3.22 -20.89 -5.88
C ILE A 302 3.88 -22.07 -5.18
N GLU A 303 4.16 -23.16 -5.91
CA GLU A 303 4.76 -24.39 -5.38
C GLU A 303 6.23 -24.22 -4.96
N ASP A 304 6.94 -23.21 -5.51
CA ASP A 304 8.34 -23.01 -5.20
C ASP A 304 8.55 -22.43 -3.78
N GLY A 305 8.75 -23.30 -2.80
CA GLY A 305 9.05 -22.94 -1.42
C GLY A 305 10.33 -22.12 -1.23
N THR A 306 11.19 -22.00 -2.26
CA THR A 306 12.42 -21.20 -2.23
C THR A 306 12.21 -19.70 -2.44
N ILE A 307 11.04 -19.28 -2.94
CA ILE A 307 10.77 -17.86 -3.19
C ILE A 307 10.75 -17.05 -1.89
N THR A 308 11.09 -15.77 -1.99
CA THR A 308 10.83 -14.82 -0.91
C THR A 308 9.34 -14.45 -0.93
N PRO A 309 8.56 -14.76 0.12
CA PRO A 309 7.15 -14.42 0.15
C PRO A 309 6.94 -12.93 0.46
N LYS A 310 5.69 -12.48 0.35
CA LYS A 310 5.24 -11.15 0.74
C LYS A 310 4.39 -11.23 2.00
N ALA A 311 4.33 -10.13 2.76
CA ALA A 311 3.37 -10.02 3.84
C ALA A 311 1.94 -10.25 3.29
N GLY A 312 1.15 -11.06 4.00
CA GLY A 312 -0.20 -11.48 3.59
C GLY A 312 -0.25 -12.71 2.70
N ASP A 313 0.88 -13.21 2.16
CA ASP A 313 0.91 -14.53 1.53
C ASP A 313 0.50 -15.60 2.55
N VAL A 314 -0.23 -16.63 2.10
CA VAL A 314 -0.53 -17.82 2.90
C VAL A 314 0.62 -18.80 2.70
N ILE A 315 1.27 -19.25 3.76
CA ILE A 315 2.39 -20.21 3.72
C ILE A 315 1.89 -21.61 4.07
N LEU A 316 2.35 -22.61 3.32
CA LEU A 316 2.00 -24.03 3.51
C LEU A 316 3.26 -24.82 3.86
N TYR A 317 3.10 -25.84 4.69
CA TYR A 317 4.17 -26.73 5.15
C TYR A 317 3.89 -28.18 4.79
N ASN A 318 4.95 -28.90 4.46
CA ASN A 318 4.99 -30.36 4.43
C ASN A 318 6.16 -30.81 5.30
N TRP A 319 5.87 -31.55 6.36
CA TRP A 319 6.81 -32.00 7.39
C TRP A 319 7.49 -33.32 7.04
N ASP A 320 6.98 -34.07 6.06
CA ASP A 320 7.58 -35.33 5.61
C ASP A 320 8.96 -35.12 4.95
N GLN A 321 9.25 -33.88 4.53
CA GLN A 321 10.51 -33.52 3.88
C GLN A 321 11.11 -32.24 4.48
N SER A 322 12.45 -32.21 4.59
CA SER A 322 13.20 -31.10 5.20
C SER A 322 14.18 -30.40 4.23
N TYR A 323 14.00 -30.57 2.92
CA TYR A 323 14.77 -29.90 1.86
C TYR A 323 13.85 -29.44 0.71
N GLN A 324 14.33 -28.54 -0.14
CA GLN A 324 13.64 -28.05 -1.34
C GLN A 324 14.07 -28.81 -2.61
N PRO A 325 13.23 -28.93 -3.65
CA PRO A 325 11.81 -28.57 -3.66
C PRO A 325 10.99 -29.50 -2.77
N ASN A 326 10.00 -28.97 -2.07
CA ASN A 326 9.08 -29.74 -1.24
C ASN A 326 7.67 -29.58 -1.80
N ASP A 327 7.13 -30.64 -2.42
CA ASP A 327 5.86 -30.66 -3.17
C ASP A 327 4.90 -31.76 -2.70
N GLY A 328 5.16 -32.33 -1.52
CA GLY A 328 4.32 -33.37 -0.91
C GLY A 328 3.07 -32.84 -0.20
N TYR A 329 2.34 -33.73 0.48
CA TYR A 329 1.05 -33.41 1.11
C TYR A 329 1.20 -32.30 2.17
N SER A 330 0.28 -31.33 2.20
CA SER A 330 0.36 -30.20 3.13
C SER A 330 -0.16 -30.58 4.51
N ASP A 331 0.67 -30.43 5.53
CA ASP A 331 0.33 -30.70 6.93
C ASP A 331 -0.17 -29.47 7.68
N HIS A 332 0.33 -28.28 7.33
CA HIS A 332 0.07 -27.07 8.11
C HIS A 332 0.09 -25.80 7.27
N ILE A 333 -0.49 -24.74 7.82
CA ILE A 333 -0.75 -23.49 7.10
C ILE A 333 -0.73 -22.28 8.04
N GLY A 334 -0.36 -21.11 7.52
CA GLY A 334 -0.43 -19.83 8.24
C GLY A 334 -0.33 -18.62 7.31
N TYR A 335 -0.29 -17.43 7.90
CA TYR A 335 -0.06 -16.17 7.16
C TYR A 335 1.36 -15.66 7.37
N VAL A 336 2.01 -15.20 6.30
CA VAL A 336 3.28 -14.48 6.36
C VAL A 336 3.01 -13.07 6.89
N GLU A 337 3.47 -12.78 8.09
CA GLU A 337 3.35 -11.45 8.73
C GLU A 337 4.37 -10.47 8.18
N SER A 338 5.63 -10.89 8.04
CA SER A 338 6.70 -10.06 7.50
C SER A 338 7.84 -10.89 6.96
N VAL A 339 8.62 -10.30 6.07
CA VAL A 339 9.91 -10.84 5.65
C VAL A 339 10.97 -9.78 5.87
N SER A 340 11.99 -10.11 6.64
CA SER A 340 13.12 -9.22 6.87
C SER A 340 14.40 -10.03 7.02
N ASN A 341 15.49 -9.57 6.42
CA ASN A 341 16.81 -10.21 6.53
C ASN A 341 16.80 -11.70 6.15
N GLY A 342 16.01 -12.10 5.15
CA GLY A 342 15.88 -13.51 4.72
C GLY A 342 15.09 -14.41 5.68
N GLN A 343 14.50 -13.84 6.73
CA GLN A 343 13.62 -14.54 7.66
C GLN A 343 12.17 -14.19 7.39
N ILE A 344 11.34 -15.21 7.29
CA ILE A 344 9.89 -15.14 7.20
C ILE A 344 9.36 -15.24 8.63
N THR A 345 8.59 -14.25 9.06
CA THR A 345 7.79 -14.35 10.29
C THR A 345 6.36 -14.66 9.89
N CYS A 346 5.82 -15.76 10.40
CA CYS A 346 4.45 -16.22 10.14
C CYS A 346 3.61 -16.13 11.42
N ILE A 347 2.30 -15.93 11.29
CA ILE A 347 1.32 -16.19 12.36
C ILE A 347 0.52 -17.43 11.94
N GLU A 348 0.56 -18.45 12.78
CA GLU A 348 -0.08 -19.75 12.56
C GLU A 348 -1.08 -20.01 13.68
N GLY A 349 -2.26 -20.53 13.34
CA GLY A 349 -3.19 -21.11 14.30
C GLY A 349 -2.83 -22.56 14.58
N ASN A 350 -3.19 -23.05 15.76
CA ASN A 350 -2.89 -24.40 16.20
C ASN A 350 -1.39 -24.78 16.18
N LYS A 351 -0.50 -23.78 16.23
CA LYS A 351 0.94 -23.99 16.38
C LYS A 351 1.24 -24.27 17.84
N GLY A 352 1.38 -25.55 18.17
CA GLY A 352 1.45 -25.99 19.56
C GLY A 352 0.18 -25.61 20.32
N GLU A 353 -0.97 -25.92 19.73
CA GLU A 353 -2.30 -25.69 20.30
C GLU A 353 -2.61 -24.19 20.54
N ALA A 354 -1.93 -23.30 19.82
CA ALA A 354 -2.07 -21.85 19.98
C ALA A 354 -1.89 -21.05 18.67
N VAL A 355 -2.45 -19.84 18.65
CA VAL A 355 -2.08 -18.83 17.66
C VAL A 355 -0.75 -18.21 18.08
N ALA A 356 0.30 -18.51 17.34
CA ALA A 356 1.66 -18.11 17.68
C ALA A 356 2.48 -17.74 16.46
N ARG A 357 3.54 -16.96 16.69
CA ARG A 357 4.53 -16.66 15.65
C ARG A 357 5.44 -17.85 15.41
N ARG A 358 5.83 -18.04 14.14
CA ARG A 358 6.97 -18.85 13.72
C ARG A 358 7.94 -17.97 12.95
N VAL A 359 9.23 -18.26 13.08
CA VAL A 359 10.26 -17.65 12.24
C VAL A 359 10.99 -18.77 11.52
N LEU A 360 11.12 -18.63 10.21
CA LEU A 360 11.81 -19.58 9.33
C LEU A 360 12.67 -18.80 8.34
N SER A 361 13.74 -19.43 7.84
CA SER A 361 14.49 -18.87 6.72
C SER A 361 13.70 -19.03 5.41
N VAL A 362 13.85 -18.07 4.50
CA VAL A 362 13.41 -18.22 3.11
C VAL A 362 14.04 -19.49 2.52
N GLY A 363 13.24 -20.31 1.85
CA GLY A 363 13.68 -21.61 1.31
C GLY A 363 13.92 -22.70 2.36
N ASN A 364 13.43 -22.54 3.58
CA ASN A 364 13.44 -23.62 4.57
C ASN A 364 12.75 -24.86 3.98
N GLY A 365 13.36 -26.03 4.16
CA GLY A 365 12.94 -27.26 3.49
C GLY A 365 11.58 -27.82 3.92
N TYR A 366 11.00 -27.35 5.04
CA TYR A 366 9.63 -27.71 5.44
C TYR A 366 8.55 -26.85 4.78
N ILE A 367 8.94 -25.78 4.08
CA ILE A 367 8.00 -24.94 3.33
C ILE A 367 7.63 -25.70 2.08
N ARG A 368 6.34 -25.97 1.87
CA ARG A 368 5.90 -26.50 0.58
C ARG A 368 5.87 -25.37 -0.43
N GLY A 369 5.04 -24.37 -0.17
CA GLY A 369 4.83 -23.25 -1.06
C GLY A 369 3.98 -22.16 -0.43
N TYR A 370 3.47 -21.27 -1.27
CA TYR A 370 2.71 -20.10 -0.87
C TYR A 370 1.48 -19.91 -1.74
N ALA A 371 0.37 -19.43 -1.17
CA ALA A 371 -0.66 -18.77 -1.93
C ALA A 371 -0.47 -17.26 -1.85
N ARG A 372 -0.63 -16.56 -2.98
CA ARG A 372 -0.51 -15.10 -3.08
C ARG A 372 -1.87 -14.47 -3.41
N PRO A 373 -2.67 -14.11 -2.40
CA PRO A 373 -3.97 -13.49 -2.62
C PRO A 373 -3.79 -12.14 -3.32
N LYS A 374 -4.75 -11.80 -4.18
CA LYS A 374 -4.72 -10.56 -4.97
C LYS A 374 -5.27 -9.39 -4.15
N TYR A 375 -4.57 -9.03 -3.07
CA TYR A 375 -4.89 -7.87 -2.25
C TYR A 375 -4.79 -6.57 -3.05
N SER A 376 -5.49 -5.52 -2.60
CA SER A 376 -5.29 -4.19 -3.17
C SER A 376 -3.94 -3.61 -2.74
N SER A 377 -3.39 -2.72 -3.55
CA SER A 377 -2.15 -1.98 -3.28
C SER A 377 -2.35 -0.86 -2.26
N GLY A 378 -2.98 -1.15 -1.12
CA GLY A 378 -3.36 -0.15 -0.12
C GLY A 378 -2.82 -0.41 1.28
N GLY A 379 -1.56 -0.82 1.47
CA GLY A 379 -1.08 -1.12 2.83
C GLY A 379 0.39 -1.50 2.95
N SER A 380 1.31 -0.71 2.38
CA SER A 380 2.69 -0.75 2.85
C SER A 380 2.81 0.12 4.09
N SER A 381 2.98 -0.53 5.25
CA SER A 381 3.56 0.14 6.41
C SER A 381 4.91 0.70 5.98
N GLN A 382 5.04 2.03 5.97
CA GLN A 382 6.32 2.69 5.77
C GLN A 382 7.35 2.15 6.77
N PRO A 383 8.50 1.63 6.32
CA PRO A 383 9.74 1.79 7.06
C PRO A 383 10.03 3.29 7.09
N VAL A 384 10.29 3.83 8.29
CA VAL A 384 10.75 5.21 8.48
C VAL A 384 11.81 5.55 7.43
N GLN A 385 11.52 6.52 6.55
CA GLN A 385 12.48 7.08 5.61
C GLN A 385 13.67 7.70 6.36
N PRO A 386 14.92 7.36 6.00
CA PRO A 386 15.99 8.33 5.93
C PRO A 386 15.98 8.94 4.52
N SER A 387 16.07 10.26 4.48
CA SER A 387 16.02 11.15 3.31
C SER A 387 16.82 10.68 2.09
N ALA A 388 16.22 10.91 0.92
CA ALA A 388 16.69 10.52 -0.42
C ALA A 388 18.11 11.04 -0.78
N PRO A 389 18.87 10.25 -1.57
CA PRO A 389 19.88 10.80 -2.47
C PRO A 389 19.37 10.81 -3.92
N SER A 390 19.56 11.95 -4.56
CA SER A 390 19.40 12.19 -5.99
C SER A 390 20.27 11.26 -6.84
N THR A 391 19.77 10.98 -8.03
CA THR A 391 20.50 10.44 -9.18
C THR A 391 21.78 11.24 -9.46
N SER A 392 22.94 10.61 -9.26
CA SER A 392 24.19 11.06 -9.90
C SER A 392 24.99 9.88 -10.42
N THR A 393 25.06 9.78 -11.74
CA THR A 393 26.10 9.08 -12.48
C THR A 393 27.46 9.66 -12.08
N GLY A 394 28.35 8.80 -11.56
CA GLY A 394 29.77 9.12 -11.32
C GLY A 394 30.12 9.46 -9.87
N THR A 395 30.14 8.44 -8.99
CA THR A 395 30.81 8.55 -7.68
C THR A 395 31.67 7.32 -7.46
N THR A 396 32.95 7.54 -7.16
CA THR A 396 33.86 6.51 -6.69
C THR A 396 33.28 5.88 -5.44
N LEU A 397 32.99 4.57 -5.48
CA LEU A 397 32.48 3.84 -4.31
C LEU A 397 33.54 3.82 -3.22
N SER A 398 33.14 4.19 -1.99
CA SER A 398 34.02 4.10 -0.84
C SER A 398 34.46 2.66 -0.62
N LYS A 399 35.77 2.47 -0.39
CA LYS A 399 36.37 1.18 -0.02
C LYS A 399 36.45 0.99 1.50
N GLU A 400 35.98 1.96 2.27
CA GLU A 400 35.87 1.83 3.72
C GLU A 400 34.79 0.82 4.07
N VAL A 401 35.08 -0.08 5.03
CA VAL A 401 34.11 -1.07 5.47
C VAL A 401 33.16 -0.42 6.48
N ALA A 402 31.88 -0.38 6.14
CA ALA A 402 30.83 0.15 7.00
C ALA A 402 30.41 -0.85 8.08
N TRP A 403 30.38 -2.15 7.76
CA TRP A 403 30.06 -3.23 8.71
C TRP A 403 30.50 -4.59 8.16
N TYR A 404 30.56 -5.61 9.02
CA TYR A 404 30.94 -6.97 8.64
C TYR A 404 29.74 -7.92 8.63
N GLY A 405 29.71 -8.83 7.66
CA GLY A 405 28.66 -9.83 7.52
C GLY A 405 29.20 -11.22 7.20
N VAL A 406 28.31 -12.21 7.21
CA VAL A 406 28.62 -13.62 6.92
C VAL A 406 27.73 -14.12 5.79
N VAL A 407 28.31 -14.86 4.84
CA VAL A 407 27.56 -15.52 3.78
C VAL A 407 26.65 -16.59 4.38
N ASN A 408 25.35 -16.48 4.13
CA ASN A 408 24.34 -17.37 4.72
C ASN A 408 23.79 -18.42 3.73
N THR A 409 24.43 -18.58 2.56
CA THR A 409 24.06 -19.54 1.52
C THR A 409 25.26 -20.41 1.14
N GLY A 410 25.01 -21.63 0.67
CA GLY A 410 26.05 -22.63 0.35
C GLY A 410 27.19 -22.07 -0.50
N PHE A 411 26.85 -21.38 -1.60
CA PHE A 411 27.77 -20.62 -2.44
C PHE A 411 27.13 -19.33 -2.92
N LEU A 412 27.87 -18.24 -2.88
CA LEU A 412 27.45 -16.91 -3.30
C LEU A 412 28.35 -16.40 -4.42
N ASN A 413 27.77 -16.12 -5.58
CA ASN A 413 28.51 -15.55 -6.71
C ASN A 413 28.87 -14.08 -6.44
N VAL A 414 30.14 -13.72 -6.64
CA VAL A 414 30.61 -12.33 -6.54
C VAL A 414 30.79 -11.78 -7.95
N ARG A 415 30.27 -10.58 -8.18
CA ARG A 415 30.15 -9.97 -9.51
C ARG A 415 30.93 -8.68 -9.63
N THR A 416 31.17 -8.27 -10.87
CA THR A 416 31.86 -7.01 -11.22
C THR A 416 30.98 -5.78 -11.02
N TRP A 417 29.65 -5.94 -11.02
CA TRP A 417 28.66 -4.90 -10.71
C TRP A 417 27.39 -5.51 -10.09
N ALA A 418 26.51 -4.68 -9.53
CA ALA A 418 25.21 -5.07 -9.00
C ALA A 418 24.29 -5.59 -10.13
N GLY A 419 23.67 -6.75 -9.94
CA GLY A 419 22.80 -7.41 -10.92
C GLY A 419 23.34 -8.78 -11.37
N THR A 420 22.45 -9.75 -11.61
CA THR A 420 22.84 -11.13 -11.92
C THR A 420 23.35 -11.34 -13.35
N GLU A 421 23.10 -10.37 -14.23
CA GLU A 421 23.61 -10.30 -15.61
C GLU A 421 25.11 -9.95 -15.66
N ASN A 422 25.64 -9.32 -14.60
CA ASN A 422 27.02 -8.87 -14.58
C ASN A 422 28.01 -10.02 -14.36
N THR A 423 29.15 -9.92 -15.06
CA THR A 423 30.17 -10.97 -15.05
C THR A 423 30.69 -11.27 -13.64
N ARG A 424 31.04 -12.53 -13.39
CA ARG A 424 31.66 -12.92 -12.11
C ARG A 424 33.04 -12.28 -11.97
N LEU A 425 33.39 -11.89 -10.75
CA LEU A 425 34.70 -11.34 -10.44
C LEU A 425 35.77 -12.43 -10.67
N LYS A 426 36.79 -12.12 -11.47
CA LYS A 426 37.81 -13.12 -11.84
C LYS A 426 38.60 -13.66 -10.64
N SER A 427 38.89 -12.80 -9.66
CA SER A 427 39.66 -13.18 -8.48
C SER A 427 38.86 -14.07 -7.53
N TYR A 428 37.63 -13.66 -7.21
CA TYR A 428 36.72 -14.40 -6.34
C TYR A 428 35.41 -14.61 -7.08
N PRO A 429 35.28 -15.62 -7.95
CA PRO A 429 34.05 -15.82 -8.71
C PRO A 429 32.87 -16.25 -7.83
N SER A 430 33.16 -16.89 -6.70
CA SER A 430 32.19 -17.23 -5.65
C SER A 430 32.87 -17.31 -4.28
N ILE A 431 32.06 -17.20 -3.23
CA ILE A 431 32.42 -17.37 -1.82
C ILE A 431 31.44 -18.33 -1.14
N LYS A 432 31.87 -19.06 -0.09
CA LYS A 432 31.09 -20.14 0.52
C LYS A 432 30.27 -19.67 1.72
N GLN A 433 29.28 -20.46 2.14
CA GLN A 433 28.61 -20.25 3.42
C GLN A 433 29.62 -20.09 4.57
N GLY A 434 29.33 -19.20 5.52
CA GLY A 434 30.22 -18.91 6.64
C GLY A 434 31.37 -17.95 6.32
N THR A 435 31.61 -17.62 5.04
CA THR A 435 32.64 -16.64 4.65
C THR A 435 32.28 -15.27 5.24
N LYS A 436 33.19 -14.67 6.02
CA LYS A 436 33.04 -13.29 6.51
C LYS A 436 33.33 -12.31 5.38
N VAL A 437 32.65 -11.18 5.33
CA VAL A 437 32.88 -10.14 4.31
C VAL A 437 32.76 -8.76 4.93
N GLY A 438 33.58 -7.81 4.46
CA GLY A 438 33.39 -6.40 4.79
C GLY A 438 32.39 -5.79 3.82
N VAL A 439 31.31 -5.17 4.30
CA VAL A 439 30.35 -4.45 3.47
C VAL A 439 30.72 -2.97 3.48
N CYS A 440 31.03 -2.43 2.30
CA CYS A 440 31.45 -1.05 2.12
C CYS A 440 30.27 -0.13 1.77
N ALA A 441 29.36 -0.59 0.90
CA ALA A 441 28.20 0.20 0.47
C ALA A 441 27.03 -0.70 0.07
N VAL A 442 25.85 -0.10 -0.02
CA VAL A 442 24.63 -0.70 -0.58
C VAL A 442 24.29 0.03 -1.87
N ILE A 443 24.02 -0.70 -2.94
CA ILE A 443 23.59 -0.15 -4.24
C ILE A 443 22.38 -0.94 -4.71
N GLN A 444 21.45 -0.29 -5.42
CA GLN A 444 20.33 -0.97 -6.07
C GLN A 444 20.73 -1.42 -7.48
N ASP A 445 20.33 -2.62 -7.90
CA ASP A 445 20.46 -3.04 -9.28
C ASP A 445 19.36 -2.43 -10.17
N LYS A 446 19.31 -2.84 -11.45
CA LYS A 446 18.33 -2.36 -12.44
C LYS A 446 16.87 -2.64 -12.06
N ASP A 447 16.64 -3.66 -11.21
CA ASP A 447 15.32 -4.09 -10.78
C ASP A 447 14.95 -3.47 -9.42
N GLY A 448 15.85 -2.69 -8.82
CA GLY A 448 15.69 -2.04 -7.53
C GLY A 448 16.13 -2.91 -6.35
N ASP A 449 16.67 -4.11 -6.60
CA ASP A 449 17.08 -5.02 -5.54
C ASP A 449 18.41 -4.57 -4.91
N PRO A 450 18.57 -4.69 -3.57
CA PRO A 450 19.79 -4.27 -2.89
C PRO A 450 20.94 -5.27 -3.12
N TRP A 451 22.10 -4.72 -3.48
CA TRP A 451 23.39 -5.40 -3.61
C TRP A 451 24.42 -4.75 -2.70
N TYR A 452 25.26 -5.57 -2.09
CA TYR A 452 26.38 -5.08 -1.28
C TYR A 452 27.65 -4.99 -2.11
N TYR A 453 28.29 -3.83 -2.04
CA TYR A 453 29.68 -3.66 -2.45
C TYR A 453 30.58 -4.17 -1.32
N LEU A 454 31.28 -5.28 -1.57
CA LEU A 454 32.07 -5.99 -0.59
C LEU A 454 33.56 -5.73 -0.72
N LYS A 455 34.26 -5.73 0.40
CA LYS A 455 35.70 -5.98 0.53
C LYS A 455 35.93 -7.44 0.90
N ILE A 456 36.66 -8.15 0.06
CA ILE A 456 37.12 -9.53 0.25
C ILE A 456 38.65 -9.50 0.38
N THR A 457 39.16 -10.00 1.49
CA THR A 457 40.60 -10.15 1.79
C THR A 457 40.95 -11.63 1.90
N GLY A 458 41.92 -12.11 1.13
CA GLY A 458 42.39 -13.49 1.22
C GLY A 458 43.69 -13.70 0.45
N GLU A 459 43.96 -14.93 0.01
CA GLU A 459 45.22 -15.31 -0.67
C GLU A 459 45.50 -14.50 -1.95
N GLN A 460 44.46 -13.99 -2.62
CA GLN A 460 44.58 -13.17 -3.82
C GLN A 460 44.67 -11.66 -3.52
N GLY A 461 44.87 -11.29 -2.25
CA GLY A 461 44.91 -9.92 -1.75
C GLY A 461 43.52 -9.30 -1.57
N GLU A 462 43.49 -8.00 -1.28
CA GLU A 462 42.24 -7.26 -1.14
C GLU A 462 41.58 -7.03 -2.51
N LYS A 463 40.35 -7.52 -2.65
CA LYS A 463 39.51 -7.39 -3.83
C LYS A 463 38.13 -6.89 -3.46
N TYR A 464 37.44 -6.33 -4.45
CA TYR A 464 36.12 -5.76 -4.27
C TYR A 464 35.17 -6.27 -5.33
N GLY A 465 33.93 -6.52 -4.95
CA GLY A 465 32.90 -7.04 -5.84
C GLY A 465 31.52 -6.92 -5.24
N PHE A 466 30.52 -7.38 -5.99
CA PHE A 466 29.11 -7.21 -5.65
C PHE A 466 28.43 -8.55 -5.38
N VAL A 467 27.61 -8.60 -4.34
CA VAL A 467 26.75 -9.75 -4.05
C VAL A 467 25.34 -9.29 -3.72
N ALA A 468 24.35 -10.15 -3.97
CA ALA A 468 22.97 -9.88 -3.57
C ALA A 468 22.90 -9.77 -2.03
N ALA A 469 22.29 -8.70 -1.53
CA ALA A 469 22.27 -8.40 -0.10
C ALA A 469 21.59 -9.48 0.75
N ALA A 470 20.60 -10.19 0.17
CA ALA A 470 19.87 -11.29 0.80
C ALA A 470 20.79 -12.40 1.34
N TYR A 471 21.99 -12.53 0.77
CA TYR A 471 22.91 -13.62 1.08
C TYR A 471 23.99 -13.28 2.10
N ILE A 472 23.95 -12.08 2.68
CA ILE A 472 24.91 -11.61 3.70
C ILE A 472 24.15 -11.22 4.97
N THR A 473 24.44 -11.91 6.07
CA THR A 473 23.88 -11.60 7.39
C THR A 473 24.81 -10.67 8.16
N LYS A 474 24.32 -9.52 8.63
CA LYS A 474 25.11 -8.57 9.43
C LYS A 474 25.56 -9.21 10.74
N GLN A 475 26.85 -9.13 11.02
CA GLN A 475 27.44 -9.67 12.23
C GLN A 475 27.31 -8.66 13.38
N ALA A 476 26.90 -9.14 14.57
CA ALA A 476 26.58 -8.26 15.70
C ALA A 476 27.82 -7.77 16.47
N THR A 477 28.84 -8.60 16.69
CA THR A 477 30.22 -8.19 17.10
C THR A 477 31.15 -9.40 17.13
N SER A 478 32.17 -9.43 16.27
CA SER A 478 33.53 -9.87 16.63
C SER A 478 34.50 -9.21 15.66
N THR A 479 35.68 -8.79 16.13
CA THR A 479 36.72 -8.23 15.27
C THR A 479 37.09 -9.30 14.23
N PRO A 480 37.01 -9.01 12.91
CA PRO A 480 37.28 -10.02 11.91
C PRO A 480 38.73 -10.49 11.98
N ASN A 481 38.95 -11.76 11.69
CA ASN A 481 40.24 -12.22 11.20
C ASN A 481 40.57 -11.46 9.91
N SER A 482 41.83 -11.06 9.71
CA SER A 482 42.25 -10.30 8.53
C SER A 482 42.07 -11.09 7.22
N ASN A 483 41.91 -12.41 7.30
CA ASN A 483 41.59 -13.28 6.18
C ASN A 483 40.10 -13.62 6.15
N THR A 484 39.38 -13.05 5.18
CA THR A 484 37.92 -13.17 5.00
C THR A 484 37.50 -14.37 4.15
N THR A 485 38.44 -15.10 3.52
CA THR A 485 38.14 -16.30 2.71
C THR A 485 38.14 -17.60 3.50
N VAL A 486 38.18 -17.52 4.84
CA VAL A 486 38.24 -18.66 5.76
C VAL A 486 36.92 -18.76 6.54
N GLU A 487 36.44 -19.98 6.76
CA GLU A 487 35.30 -20.25 7.64
C GLU A 487 35.67 -19.95 9.12
N ASP A 488 34.67 -19.65 9.96
CA ASP A 488 34.83 -19.14 11.33
C ASP A 488 35.73 -20.03 12.22
N ASP A 489 36.55 -19.42 13.07
CA ASP A 489 37.38 -20.13 14.07
C ASP A 489 36.61 -20.43 15.37
N GLY A 490 35.36 -19.97 15.49
CA GLY A 490 34.43 -20.31 16.58
C GLY A 490 34.83 -19.76 17.96
N LYS A 491 35.68 -18.73 18.04
CA LYS A 491 36.20 -18.25 19.34
C LYS A 491 35.24 -17.26 20.03
N ILE A 492 34.47 -17.76 20.99
CA ILE A 492 33.53 -16.98 21.82
C ILE A 492 34.27 -16.17 22.90
N SER A 493 33.86 -14.91 23.10
CA SER A 493 34.34 -14.06 24.20
C SER A 493 33.81 -14.54 25.55
N LYS A 494 34.73 -14.74 26.51
CA LYS A 494 34.40 -15.04 27.92
C LYS A 494 34.39 -13.81 28.82
N THR A 495 34.61 -12.62 28.25
CA THR A 495 34.68 -11.36 29.01
C THR A 495 33.27 -10.82 29.22
N PRO A 496 32.80 -10.67 30.47
CA PRO A 496 31.50 -10.05 30.77
C PRO A 496 31.37 -8.66 30.14
N GLN A 497 30.25 -8.42 29.48
CA GLN A 497 29.90 -7.12 28.89
C GLN A 497 28.87 -6.38 29.76
N TRP A 498 27.91 -7.09 30.33
CA TRP A 498 26.87 -6.55 31.21
C TRP A 498 26.21 -7.67 32.03
N VAL A 499 25.49 -7.30 33.10
CA VAL A 499 24.74 -8.24 33.95
C VAL A 499 23.28 -8.30 33.52
N GLY A 500 22.80 -9.51 33.23
CA GLY A 500 21.43 -9.78 32.83
C GLY A 500 20.61 -10.46 33.91
N LYS A 501 19.32 -10.14 33.98
CA LYS A 501 18.32 -10.73 34.86
C LYS A 501 17.37 -11.64 34.07
N VAL A 502 17.21 -12.87 34.54
CA VAL A 502 16.32 -13.87 33.95
C VAL A 502 14.86 -13.48 34.18
N THR A 503 14.06 -13.48 33.10
CA THR A 503 12.63 -13.14 33.14
C THR A 503 11.69 -14.33 32.99
N ALA A 504 12.21 -15.52 32.69
CA ALA A 504 11.42 -16.75 32.63
C ALA A 504 11.41 -17.47 33.98
N ASP A 505 10.31 -18.16 34.30
CA ASP A 505 10.21 -19.03 35.49
C ASP A 505 11.26 -20.14 35.45
N VAL A 506 11.52 -20.69 34.25
CA VAL A 506 12.56 -21.68 33.99
C VAL A 506 13.23 -21.36 32.64
N LEU A 507 14.55 -21.10 32.67
CA LEU A 507 15.38 -20.85 31.49
C LEU A 507 16.45 -21.94 31.35
N ASN A 508 16.39 -22.71 30.27
CA ASN A 508 17.38 -23.77 30.01
C ASN A 508 18.72 -23.17 29.54
N VAL A 509 19.81 -23.58 30.19
CA VAL A 509 21.18 -23.21 29.81
C VAL A 509 21.81 -24.34 29.00
N ARG A 510 22.30 -24.03 27.80
CA ARG A 510 22.67 -25.01 26.78
C ARG A 510 24.15 -25.00 26.44
N THR A 511 24.65 -26.11 25.90
CA THR A 511 26.03 -26.28 25.45
C THR A 511 26.36 -25.42 24.23
N TRP A 512 25.35 -25.07 23.43
CA TRP A 512 25.45 -24.16 22.29
C TRP A 512 24.13 -23.42 22.06
N ALA A 513 24.15 -22.38 21.22
CA ALA A 513 22.97 -21.63 20.82
C ALA A 513 21.97 -22.47 20.00
N GLY A 514 20.72 -22.51 20.44
CA GLY A 514 19.61 -23.21 19.79
C GLY A 514 18.93 -24.20 20.72
N VAL A 515 17.61 -24.35 20.61
CA VAL A 515 16.80 -25.16 21.53
C VAL A 515 17.06 -26.68 21.43
N ASN A 516 17.66 -27.12 20.34
CA ASN A 516 18.00 -28.53 20.12
C ASN A 516 19.33 -28.93 20.76
N ASN A 517 20.14 -27.96 21.22
CA ASN A 517 21.40 -28.25 21.87
C ASN A 517 21.20 -28.75 23.31
N PRO A 518 21.98 -29.74 23.77
CA PRO A 518 21.89 -30.26 25.13
C PRO A 518 21.99 -29.18 26.20
N LYS A 519 21.32 -29.41 27.34
CA LYS A 519 21.56 -28.57 28.53
C LYS A 519 22.96 -28.82 29.07
N ILE A 520 23.61 -27.80 29.62
CA ILE A 520 24.89 -28.00 30.31
C ILE A 520 24.67 -28.84 31.58
N LYS A 521 25.61 -29.74 31.90
CA LYS A 521 25.50 -30.60 33.08
C LYS A 521 25.67 -29.84 34.40
N SER A 522 26.53 -28.83 34.40
CA SER A 522 26.93 -28.08 35.60
C SER A 522 25.86 -27.12 36.11
N TRP A 523 25.01 -26.59 35.22
CA TRP A 523 23.94 -25.67 35.60
C TRP A 523 22.81 -25.64 34.54
N PRO A 524 21.99 -26.70 34.45
CA PRO A 524 21.10 -26.91 33.30
C PRO A 524 19.97 -25.88 33.18
N GLN A 525 19.60 -25.19 34.27
CA GLN A 525 18.46 -24.27 34.33
C GLN A 525 18.73 -23.07 35.24
N LEU A 526 18.13 -21.94 34.90
CA LEU A 526 18.05 -20.73 35.72
C LEU A 526 16.58 -20.43 36.01
N GLY A 527 16.30 -19.86 37.19
CA GLY A 527 14.97 -19.42 37.59
C GLY A 527 14.77 -17.92 37.42
N TYR A 528 13.51 -17.49 37.52
CA TYR A 528 13.14 -16.07 37.49
C TYR A 528 13.97 -15.26 38.48
N GLY A 529 14.50 -14.12 38.02
CA GLY A 529 15.27 -13.19 38.84
C GLY A 529 16.74 -13.57 39.05
N ASN A 530 17.21 -14.73 38.58
CA ASN A 530 18.64 -15.05 38.60
C ASN A 530 19.45 -14.05 37.76
N LEU A 531 20.64 -13.70 38.25
CA LEU A 531 21.58 -12.81 37.56
C LEU A 531 22.68 -13.61 36.86
N VAL A 532 23.04 -13.19 35.64
CA VAL A 532 24.10 -13.80 34.84
C VAL A 532 24.95 -12.73 34.16
N ASP A 533 26.24 -12.98 33.99
CA ASP A 533 27.10 -12.13 33.18
C ASP A 533 26.88 -12.46 31.71
N VAL A 534 26.46 -11.52 30.88
CA VAL A 534 26.39 -11.70 29.44
C VAL A 534 27.75 -11.39 28.84
N CYS A 535 28.41 -12.41 28.31
CA CYS A 535 29.78 -12.32 27.79
C CYS A 535 29.84 -12.12 26.27
N ASP A 536 28.90 -12.72 25.54
CA ASP A 536 28.85 -12.65 24.07
C ASP A 536 27.44 -12.87 23.53
N VAL A 537 27.25 -12.63 22.23
CA VAL A 537 25.99 -12.81 21.51
C VAL A 537 26.24 -13.58 20.23
N VAL A 538 25.48 -14.67 20.04
CA VAL A 538 25.51 -15.46 18.81
C VAL A 538 24.09 -15.69 18.30
N ASN A 539 23.95 -15.96 17.01
CA ASN A 539 22.68 -16.42 16.46
C ASN A 539 22.75 -17.94 16.27
N ALA A 540 21.70 -18.65 16.67
CA ALA A 540 21.54 -20.07 16.41
C ALA A 540 21.22 -20.33 14.92
N ALA A 541 21.24 -21.60 14.51
CA ALA A 541 20.92 -22.00 13.13
C ALA A 541 19.50 -21.60 12.68
N ASP A 542 18.56 -21.45 13.62
CA ASP A 542 17.21 -20.95 13.38
C ASP A 542 17.12 -19.41 13.31
N GLY A 543 18.27 -18.71 13.37
CA GLY A 543 18.38 -17.26 13.39
C GLY A 543 18.04 -16.62 14.73
N SER A 544 17.60 -17.39 15.73
CA SER A 544 17.28 -16.86 17.06
C SER A 544 18.54 -16.36 17.75
N ARG A 545 18.42 -15.26 18.50
CA ARG A 545 19.55 -14.65 19.20
C ARG A 545 19.74 -15.31 20.56
N TRP A 546 20.97 -15.71 20.84
CA TRP A 546 21.38 -16.34 22.10
C TRP A 546 22.50 -15.55 22.74
N TYR A 547 22.45 -15.47 24.06
CA TYR A 547 23.53 -14.94 24.87
C TYR A 547 24.42 -16.07 25.34
N TYR A 548 25.72 -15.89 25.13
CA TYR A 548 26.71 -16.65 25.86
C TYR A 548 26.90 -15.99 27.22
N ILE A 549 26.56 -16.74 28.27
CA ILE A 549 26.50 -16.24 29.63
C ILE A 549 27.51 -16.93 30.52
N ARG A 550 27.90 -16.24 31.58
CA ARG A 550 28.70 -16.76 32.68
C ARG A 550 27.89 -16.70 33.97
N ILE A 551 27.85 -17.84 34.65
CA ILE A 551 27.11 -18.10 35.89
C ILE A 551 28.14 -18.35 36.99
N ASP A 552 27.93 -17.75 38.17
CA ASP A 552 28.81 -17.93 39.34
C ASP A 552 30.30 -17.60 39.04
N GLY A 553 30.54 -16.67 38.10
CA GLY A 553 31.88 -16.25 37.67
C GLY A 553 32.72 -17.30 36.93
N ARG A 554 32.23 -18.53 36.74
CA ARG A 554 33.06 -19.66 36.25
C ARG A 554 32.38 -20.64 35.29
N ILE A 555 31.05 -20.77 35.33
CA ILE A 555 30.29 -21.69 34.48
C ILE A 555 29.78 -20.94 33.27
N TYR A 556 29.90 -21.53 32.08
CA TYR A 556 29.46 -20.90 30.85
C TYR A 556 28.41 -21.72 30.13
N GLY A 557 27.51 -21.05 29.42
CA GLY A 557 26.51 -21.69 28.59
C GLY A 557 25.72 -20.68 27.77
N PHE A 558 24.77 -21.18 27.00
CA PHE A 558 23.95 -20.36 26.12
C PHE A 558 22.52 -20.30 26.62
N VAL A 559 21.94 -19.11 26.61
CA VAL A 559 20.52 -18.89 26.91
C VAL A 559 19.88 -18.05 25.82
N HIS A 560 18.60 -18.31 25.58
CA HIS A 560 17.86 -17.57 24.57
C HIS A 560 17.66 -16.12 25.03
N SER A 561 17.98 -15.16 24.17
CA SER A 561 18.05 -13.74 24.56
C SER A 561 16.71 -13.15 25.02
N ALA A 562 15.58 -13.67 24.51
CA ALA A 562 14.24 -13.20 24.89
C ALA A 562 13.92 -13.32 26.40
N TYR A 563 14.70 -14.11 27.15
CA TYR A 563 14.48 -14.36 28.57
C TYR A 563 15.50 -13.69 29.48
N ILE A 564 16.31 -12.78 28.93
CA ILE A 564 17.31 -12.02 29.69
C ILE A 564 17.08 -10.54 29.41
N THR A 565 16.88 -9.77 30.48
CA THR A 565 16.81 -8.31 30.44
C THR A 565 18.03 -7.73 31.15
N LYS A 566 18.42 -6.49 30.84
CA LYS A 566 19.53 -5.84 31.55
C LYS A 566 19.11 -5.59 33.00
N ALA A 567 19.92 -6.05 33.97
CA ALA A 567 19.62 -6.01 35.40
C ALA A 567 19.69 -4.61 35.99
#